data_AF-A0A345HBU3-F1
#
_entry.id   AF-A0A345HBU3-F1
#
_cell.length_a   1.000
_cell.length_b   1.000
_cell.length_c   1.000
_cell.angle_alpha   90.00
_cell.angle_beta   90.00
_cell.angle_gamma   90.00
#
_symmetry.space_group_name_H-M   'P 1'
#
loop_
_entity.id
_entity.type
_entity.pdbx_description
1 polymer ?
#
loop_
_entity_poly.entity_id
_entity_poly.type
_entity_poly.pdbx_seq_one_letter_code
_entity_poly.pdbx_strand_id
1 'polypeptide(L)'
;MKKSESIFIAGLENKGFNSNFFNEIAAELEIGVAATDDKLTEFKVEQKIANLDASSEFSFGGFVNSNSKVRSLKTYYMAALLSNRYKPLMGSNGEVLALRRYGIGFALTLDVKDVETKINANYGIVAAAGALDLSRVSYKISVYGVLTPELTQYLPEQEGDFTNDIFLKIQDFFGKAKEHIGNMPQAALYPIEIIKNTQIVPDKSNTKSIYYAARAIASHKSLSESIKLYQEKKLNINDNVIQFMYSYFGIKDAYVTPSVTQRQDATKWISGNYNKVENTATDTAWVEIDSAYTYSLNEDSKYKPHPVPANWAEAPKVLEDENFEISANYSSEIKIGAMLNASSEFNTYTLGRRIVHYMDTNDNADTGSKVIETRYGVGIRVIMKISNTEFGTDVSFASIGAIAELSLGNVEYEISGIGISDSDLIKLLPVPQNINQSTFSEINKTIETLKTKISGMDPADFEPQALRIRVEEPENVDPTLYAQSTAFAYNNIKEKERLDETLSKAKSLGLLEEPIKEVYKDLGIEGNDRPRRSDRLEAIEWLEFE
;
A
#
# COMPACT_ATOMS: atom_id res chain seq x y z
N MET A 1 -31.75 -9.28 -22.34
CA MET A 1 -30.81 -8.31 -21.75
C MET A 1 -30.03 -9.02 -20.64
N LYS A 2 -28.84 -9.53 -20.98
CA LYS A 2 -27.97 -10.28 -20.06
C LYS A 2 -27.10 -9.28 -19.30
N LYS A 3 -27.02 -9.43 -17.98
CA LYS A 3 -26.08 -8.74 -17.08
C LYS A 3 -24.65 -8.99 -17.57
N SER A 4 -23.92 -7.92 -17.87
CA SER A 4 -22.46 -7.94 -18.02
C SER A 4 -21.84 -7.50 -16.69
N GLU A 5 -21.37 -8.46 -15.90
CA GLU A 5 -20.44 -8.21 -14.80
C GLU A 5 -19.03 -8.10 -15.40
N SER A 6 -18.42 -6.91 -15.35
CA SER A 6 -17.01 -6.69 -15.70
C SER A 6 -16.30 -5.94 -14.58
N ILE A 7 -15.41 -6.64 -13.89
CA ILE A 7 -14.65 -6.18 -12.72
C ILE A 7 -13.22 -5.83 -13.17
N PHE A 8 -13.00 -4.57 -13.55
CA PHE A 8 -12.01 -3.65 -12.97
C PHE A 8 -12.41 -2.20 -13.33
N ILE A 9 -13.67 -1.90 -13.00
CA ILE A 9 -14.19 -0.67 -12.37
C ILE A 9 -14.99 -1.09 -11.11
N ALA A 10 -15.10 -2.39 -10.81
CA ALA A 10 -16.20 -2.92 -10.00
C ALA A 10 -15.92 -3.04 -8.49
N GLY A 11 -15.17 -2.08 -7.96
CA GLY A 11 -15.13 -1.78 -6.52
C GLY A 11 -15.60 -0.35 -6.20
N LEU A 12 -16.09 0.38 -7.19
CA LEU A 12 -16.65 1.71 -6.99
C LEU A 12 -18.14 1.56 -6.69
N GLU A 13 -18.50 1.57 -5.41
CA GLU A 13 -19.87 1.94 -5.05
C GLU A 13 -20.13 3.36 -5.58
N ASN A 14 -21.32 3.58 -6.14
CA ASN A 14 -21.77 4.81 -6.80
C ASN A 14 -21.90 6.03 -5.85
N LYS A 15 -21.23 6.00 -4.71
CA LYS A 15 -21.27 7.02 -3.67
C LYS A 15 -20.18 8.06 -3.95
N GLY A 16 -20.40 8.90 -4.96
CA GLY A 16 -19.59 10.12 -5.16
C GLY A 16 -19.13 10.42 -6.59
N PHE A 17 -19.22 9.46 -7.51
CA PHE A 17 -18.84 9.66 -8.92
C PHE A 17 -20.02 10.09 -9.78
N ASN A 18 -19.78 10.97 -10.76
CA ASN A 18 -20.77 11.34 -11.76
C ASN A 18 -21.15 10.10 -12.61
N SER A 19 -22.43 9.86 -12.90
CA SER A 19 -22.87 8.71 -13.71
C SER A 19 -22.25 8.65 -15.12
N ASN A 20 -21.85 9.79 -15.69
CA ASN A 20 -21.20 9.84 -16.99
C ASN A 20 -19.79 9.22 -17.00
N PHE A 21 -19.14 9.11 -15.84
CA PHE A 21 -17.79 8.55 -15.71
C PHE A 21 -17.74 7.06 -16.06
N PHE A 22 -18.69 6.27 -15.58
CA PHE A 22 -18.72 4.83 -15.85
C PHE A 22 -18.97 4.54 -17.34
N ASN A 23 -19.77 5.39 -17.99
CA ASN A 23 -20.01 5.29 -19.43
C ASN A 23 -18.75 5.62 -20.24
N GLU A 24 -17.97 6.60 -19.80
CA GLU A 24 -16.71 6.95 -20.44
C GLU A 24 -15.68 5.83 -20.32
N ILE A 25 -15.49 5.24 -19.13
CA ILE A 25 -14.58 4.09 -19.01
C ILE A 25 -15.07 2.92 -19.84
N ALA A 26 -16.38 2.62 -19.81
CA ALA A 26 -16.93 1.52 -20.59
C ALA A 26 -16.66 1.69 -22.09
N ALA A 27 -16.81 2.91 -22.61
CA ALA A 27 -16.44 3.24 -23.99
C ALA A 27 -14.94 3.05 -24.23
N GLU A 28 -14.08 3.59 -23.37
CA GLU A 28 -12.62 3.43 -23.49
C GLU A 28 -12.17 1.96 -23.36
N LEU A 29 -12.86 1.12 -22.59
CA LEU A 29 -12.61 -0.32 -22.51
C LEU A 29 -13.01 -1.05 -23.79
N GLU A 30 -14.01 -0.57 -24.52
CA GLU A 30 -14.51 -1.18 -25.75
C GLU A 30 -13.60 -0.86 -26.94
N ILE A 31 -13.21 0.41 -27.11
CA ILE A 31 -12.47 0.86 -28.30
C ILE A 31 -10.98 1.16 -28.04
N GLY A 32 -10.57 1.28 -26.77
CA GLY A 32 -9.27 1.80 -26.42
C GLY A 32 -9.12 3.29 -26.73
N VAL A 33 -8.01 3.87 -26.29
CA VAL A 33 -7.62 5.26 -26.56
C VAL A 33 -6.37 5.26 -27.42
N ALA A 34 -6.33 6.11 -28.45
CA ALA A 34 -5.19 6.22 -29.35
C ALA A 34 -3.90 6.50 -28.56
N ALA A 35 -2.86 5.72 -28.87
CA ALA A 35 -1.58 5.72 -28.15
C ALA A 35 -0.56 6.71 -28.74
N THR A 36 -1.01 7.77 -29.46
CA THR A 36 -0.16 8.45 -30.45
C THR A 36 1.11 9.10 -29.92
N ASP A 37 1.28 9.26 -28.60
CA ASP A 37 2.54 9.69 -27.96
C ASP A 37 2.82 8.98 -26.61
N ASP A 38 2.01 7.98 -26.22
CA ASP A 38 2.06 7.37 -24.88
C ASP A 38 2.92 6.10 -24.88
N LYS A 39 3.98 6.08 -24.07
CA LYS A 39 4.93 4.95 -24.02
C LYS A 39 4.58 3.98 -22.90
N LEU A 40 4.70 2.68 -23.15
CA LEU A 40 4.68 1.65 -22.09
C LEU A 40 5.99 1.74 -21.31
N THR A 41 5.90 1.98 -20.00
CA THR A 41 7.07 2.27 -19.17
C THR A 41 7.16 1.37 -17.93
N GLU A 42 6.09 0.66 -17.59
CA GLU A 42 6.04 -0.12 -16.35
C GLU A 42 5.43 -1.50 -16.60
N PHE A 43 6.00 -2.51 -15.93
CA PHE A 43 5.45 -3.84 -15.85
C PHE A 43 4.99 -4.12 -14.43
N LYS A 44 3.69 -4.39 -14.29
CA LYS A 44 3.06 -4.67 -13.00
C LYS A 44 2.49 -6.07 -12.99
N VAL A 45 2.78 -6.82 -11.93
CA VAL A 45 2.15 -8.10 -11.62
C VAL A 45 1.47 -7.97 -10.27
N GLU A 46 0.15 -7.98 -10.29
CA GLU A 46 -0.67 -7.83 -9.09
C GLU A 46 -1.44 -9.11 -8.83
N GLN A 47 -1.47 -9.52 -7.57
CA GLN A 47 -2.33 -10.60 -7.11
C GLN A 47 -3.06 -10.16 -5.84
N LYS A 48 -4.39 -10.05 -5.92
CA LYS A 48 -5.23 -9.49 -4.86
C LYS A 48 -6.37 -10.42 -4.49
N ILE A 49 -6.72 -10.47 -3.21
CA ILE A 49 -7.99 -11.04 -2.76
C ILE A 49 -9.03 -9.91 -2.77
N ALA A 50 -10.00 -9.99 -3.67
CA ALA A 50 -10.96 -8.91 -3.94
C ALA A 50 -12.21 -8.97 -3.05
N ASN A 51 -12.61 -10.18 -2.60
CA ASN A 51 -13.74 -10.36 -1.70
C ASN A 51 -13.59 -11.69 -0.94
N LEU A 52 -14.04 -11.74 0.31
CA LEU A 52 -14.06 -12.93 1.14
C LEU A 52 -15.38 -12.97 1.92
N ASP A 53 -16.23 -13.95 1.61
CA ASP A 53 -17.44 -14.27 2.37
C ASP A 53 -17.17 -15.54 3.18
N ALA A 54 -16.98 -15.37 4.49
CA ALA A 54 -16.71 -16.44 5.43
C ALA A 54 -17.92 -16.63 6.36
N SER A 55 -18.25 -17.89 6.70
CA SER A 55 -19.37 -18.19 7.60
C SER A 55 -19.12 -17.84 9.08
N SER A 56 -17.92 -17.40 9.41
CA SER A 56 -17.46 -16.96 10.74
C SER A 56 -16.59 -15.72 10.57
N GLU A 57 -16.60 -14.80 11.54
CA GLU A 57 -15.75 -13.61 11.57
C GLU A 57 -14.31 -13.98 11.24
N PHE A 58 -13.85 -13.53 10.07
CA PHE A 58 -12.55 -13.87 9.52
C PHE A 58 -11.58 -12.77 9.92
N SER A 59 -10.73 -13.02 10.92
CA SER A 59 -9.61 -12.12 11.21
C SER A 59 -8.49 -12.40 10.21
N PHE A 60 -8.09 -11.42 9.40
CA PHE A 60 -6.80 -11.47 8.71
C PHE A 60 -5.70 -11.28 9.75
N GLY A 61 -5.23 -12.40 10.28
CA GLY A 61 -4.10 -12.49 11.19
C GLY A 61 -3.77 -13.96 11.41
N GLY A 62 -2.50 -14.35 11.26
CA GLY A 62 -2.03 -15.74 11.34
C GLY A 62 -2.25 -16.47 12.67
N PHE A 63 -3.02 -15.92 13.61
CA PHE A 63 -3.14 -16.41 14.99
C PHE A 63 -4.43 -17.14 15.32
N VAL A 64 -5.37 -17.24 14.39
CA VAL A 64 -6.55 -18.10 14.60
C VAL A 64 -6.48 -19.29 13.67
N ASN A 65 -5.89 -20.36 14.21
CA ASN A 65 -5.90 -21.73 13.70
C ASN A 65 -7.33 -22.32 13.77
N SER A 66 -8.33 -21.57 13.31
CA SER A 66 -9.70 -22.07 13.23
C SER A 66 -9.89 -22.81 11.91
N ASN A 67 -10.63 -23.92 11.98
CA ASN A 67 -11.15 -24.59 10.80
C ASN A 67 -12.22 -23.69 10.17
N SER A 68 -11.79 -22.68 9.42
CA SER A 68 -12.67 -21.76 8.73
C SER A 68 -13.14 -22.42 7.44
N LYS A 69 -14.46 -22.62 7.29
CA LYS A 69 -15.04 -22.86 5.97
C LYS A 69 -15.21 -21.51 5.29
N VAL A 70 -14.47 -21.28 4.20
CA VAL A 70 -14.68 -20.10 3.37
C VAL A 70 -15.82 -20.43 2.39
N ARG A 71 -16.95 -19.71 2.51
CA ARG A 71 -18.11 -19.93 1.65
C ARG A 71 -17.80 -19.47 0.23
N SER A 72 -17.23 -18.28 0.10
CA SER A 72 -16.69 -17.81 -1.16
C SER A 72 -15.51 -16.88 -0.99
N LEU A 73 -14.59 -16.92 -1.95
CA LEU A 73 -13.41 -16.09 -2.06
C LEU A 73 -13.27 -15.68 -3.52
N LYS A 74 -13.04 -14.40 -3.77
CA LYS A 74 -12.69 -13.90 -5.10
C LYS A 74 -11.23 -13.46 -5.11
N THR A 75 -10.41 -14.12 -5.93
CA THR A 75 -9.02 -13.72 -6.17
C THR A 75 -8.89 -13.07 -7.54
N TYR A 76 -7.97 -12.13 -7.65
CA TYR A 76 -7.64 -11.40 -8.86
C TYR A 76 -6.14 -11.54 -9.10
N TYR A 77 -5.78 -11.79 -10.34
CA TYR A 77 -4.42 -11.80 -10.83
C TYR A 77 -4.36 -10.91 -12.07
N MET A 78 -3.36 -10.06 -12.16
CA MET A 78 -3.14 -9.18 -13.30
C MET A 78 -1.68 -9.17 -13.67
N ALA A 79 -1.43 -9.17 -14.98
CA ALA A 79 -0.15 -8.74 -15.50
C ALA A 79 -0.40 -7.72 -16.61
N ALA A 80 0.22 -6.55 -16.46
CA ALA A 80 0.03 -5.45 -17.39
C ALA A 80 1.34 -4.74 -17.68
N LEU A 81 1.49 -4.31 -18.94
CA LEU A 81 2.37 -3.20 -19.27
C LEU A 81 1.54 -1.92 -19.20
N LEU A 82 1.95 -1.02 -18.33
CA LEU A 82 1.28 0.23 -18.07
C LEU A 82 2.04 1.36 -18.76
N SER A 83 1.30 2.31 -19.31
CA SER A 83 1.87 3.51 -19.89
C SER A 83 2.05 4.61 -18.84
N ASN A 84 2.76 5.66 -19.24
CA ASN A 84 2.82 6.93 -18.53
C ASN A 84 1.54 7.79 -18.67
N ARG A 85 0.48 7.27 -19.32
CA ARG A 85 -0.77 7.99 -19.52
C ARG A 85 -1.67 7.85 -18.29
N TYR A 86 -2.13 9.01 -17.80
CA TYR A 86 -3.10 9.10 -16.71
C TYR A 86 -4.25 10.03 -17.08
N LYS A 87 -5.42 9.77 -16.49
CA LYS A 87 -6.58 10.66 -16.60
C LYS A 87 -7.22 10.85 -15.21
N PRO A 88 -7.32 12.10 -14.71
CA PRO A 88 -7.94 12.36 -13.42
C PRO A 88 -9.43 12.04 -13.45
N LEU A 89 -9.90 11.48 -12.34
CA LEU A 89 -11.29 11.18 -12.09
C LEU A 89 -11.83 12.24 -11.14
N MET A 90 -12.58 13.17 -11.71
CA MET A 90 -13.07 14.35 -10.97
C MET A 90 -14.36 14.05 -10.21
N GLY A 91 -14.45 14.51 -8.98
CA GLY A 91 -15.66 14.55 -8.17
C GLY A 91 -16.62 15.64 -8.61
N SER A 92 -17.81 15.65 -8.02
CA SER A 92 -18.88 16.61 -8.39
C SER A 92 -18.52 18.08 -8.12
N ASN A 93 -17.56 18.34 -7.24
CA ASN A 93 -17.06 19.66 -6.87
C ASN A 93 -15.73 20.03 -7.56
N GLY A 94 -15.25 19.21 -8.50
CA GLY A 94 -13.99 19.45 -9.21
C GLY A 94 -12.74 18.96 -8.49
N GLU A 95 -12.86 18.18 -7.41
CA GLU A 95 -11.70 17.52 -6.77
C GLU A 95 -11.25 16.28 -7.55
N VAL A 96 -9.96 15.93 -7.51
CA VAL A 96 -9.46 14.65 -8.08
C VAL A 96 -9.71 13.53 -7.07
N LEU A 97 -10.66 12.64 -7.34
CA LEU A 97 -10.99 11.50 -6.47
C LEU A 97 -10.05 10.31 -6.69
N ALA A 98 -9.59 10.12 -7.92
CA ALA A 98 -8.75 9.01 -8.33
C ALA A 98 -8.07 9.32 -9.67
N LEU A 99 -7.13 8.49 -10.06
CA LEU A 99 -6.45 8.53 -11.35
C LEU A 99 -6.71 7.23 -12.09
N ARG A 100 -7.03 7.36 -13.37
CA ARG A 100 -7.15 6.23 -14.29
C ARG A 100 -5.81 6.06 -14.99
N ARG A 101 -5.27 4.85 -14.94
CA ARG A 101 -4.02 4.49 -15.58
C ARG A 101 -4.28 3.55 -16.74
N TYR A 102 -3.56 3.80 -17.83
CA TYR A 102 -3.76 3.06 -19.07
C TYR A 102 -2.61 2.09 -19.35
N GLY A 103 -2.89 1.10 -20.18
CA GLY A 103 -1.93 0.07 -20.52
C GLY A 103 -2.51 -0.99 -21.45
N ILE A 104 -1.77 -2.09 -21.53
CA ILE A 104 -2.20 -3.33 -22.14
C ILE A 104 -1.87 -4.48 -21.19
N GLY A 105 -2.67 -5.53 -21.21
CA GLY A 105 -2.41 -6.67 -20.33
C GLY A 105 -3.56 -7.64 -20.29
N PHE A 106 -3.54 -8.45 -19.24
CA PHE A 106 -4.56 -9.42 -18.96
C PHE A 106 -4.83 -9.50 -17.46
N ALA A 107 -6.05 -9.88 -17.14
CA ALA A 107 -6.50 -10.11 -15.80
C ALA A 107 -7.24 -11.44 -15.73
N LEU A 108 -7.07 -12.16 -14.63
CA LEU A 108 -7.72 -13.41 -14.31
C LEU A 108 -8.38 -13.26 -12.95
N THR A 109 -9.71 -13.41 -12.93
CA THR A 109 -10.49 -13.48 -11.71
C THR A 109 -10.84 -14.93 -11.44
N LEU A 110 -10.59 -15.42 -10.22
CA LEU A 110 -11.10 -16.70 -9.76
C LEU A 110 -12.17 -16.45 -8.70
N ASP A 111 -13.33 -17.08 -8.84
CA ASP A 111 -14.39 -17.11 -7.84
C ASP A 111 -14.46 -18.54 -7.30
N VAL A 112 -13.99 -18.67 -6.06
CA VAL A 112 -13.76 -19.92 -5.34
C VAL A 112 -14.89 -20.09 -4.35
N LYS A 113 -15.56 -21.24 -4.36
CA LYS A 113 -16.65 -21.58 -3.46
C LYS A 113 -16.38 -22.88 -2.73
N ASP A 114 -16.99 -22.98 -1.54
CA ASP A 114 -17.00 -24.18 -0.72
C ASP A 114 -15.59 -24.70 -0.39
N VAL A 115 -14.72 -23.82 0.10
CA VAL A 115 -13.35 -24.20 0.48
C VAL A 115 -13.37 -24.87 1.85
N GLU A 116 -13.13 -26.18 1.87
CA GLU A 116 -13.08 -27.00 3.09
C GLU A 116 -11.66 -27.25 3.63
N THR A 117 -10.73 -26.31 3.46
CA THR A 117 -9.39 -26.46 4.05
C THR A 117 -8.79 -25.12 4.49
N LYS A 118 -7.67 -25.18 5.24
CA LYS A 118 -6.82 -24.01 5.54
C LYS A 118 -6.13 -23.55 4.25
N ILE A 119 -6.88 -22.99 3.31
CA ILE A 119 -6.30 -22.45 2.09
C ILE A 119 -5.83 -21.04 2.38
N ASN A 120 -4.51 -20.83 2.34
CA ASN A 120 -4.03 -19.49 2.06
C ASN A 120 -4.34 -19.19 0.59
N ALA A 121 -5.16 -18.17 0.39
CA ALA A 121 -5.87 -17.84 -0.83
C ALA A 121 -4.97 -17.19 -1.90
N ASN A 122 -3.78 -17.74 -2.12
CA ASN A 122 -2.93 -17.31 -3.22
C ASN A 122 -3.36 -18.01 -4.52
N TYR A 123 -3.09 -17.36 -5.66
CA TYR A 123 -3.52 -17.82 -6.98
C TYR A 123 -3.08 -19.27 -7.25
N GLY A 124 -1.84 -19.64 -6.92
CA GLY A 124 -1.31 -20.98 -7.14
C GLY A 124 -2.02 -22.07 -6.33
N ILE A 125 -2.31 -21.81 -5.06
CA ILE A 125 -3.00 -22.77 -4.18
C ILE A 125 -4.48 -22.87 -4.57
N VAL A 126 -5.14 -21.75 -4.88
CA VAL A 126 -6.53 -21.75 -5.37
C VAL A 126 -6.62 -22.52 -6.70
N ALA A 127 -5.67 -22.28 -7.60
CA ALA A 127 -5.59 -22.97 -8.88
C ALA A 127 -5.40 -24.49 -8.68
N ALA A 128 -4.50 -24.89 -7.78
CA ALA A 128 -4.27 -26.29 -7.44
C ALA A 128 -5.50 -26.93 -6.78
N ALA A 129 -6.20 -26.21 -5.90
CA ALA A 129 -7.41 -26.71 -5.24
C ALA A 129 -8.55 -26.96 -6.24
N GLY A 130 -8.75 -26.04 -7.20
CA GLY A 130 -9.70 -26.25 -8.30
C GLY A 130 -9.30 -27.41 -9.20
N ALA A 131 -8.01 -27.51 -9.56
CA ALA A 131 -7.49 -28.60 -10.38
C ALA A 131 -7.63 -29.99 -9.73
N LEU A 132 -7.59 -30.06 -8.40
CA LEU A 132 -7.72 -31.29 -7.61
C LEU A 132 -9.16 -31.57 -7.15
N ASP A 133 -10.14 -30.79 -7.60
CA ASP A 133 -11.55 -30.88 -7.19
C ASP A 133 -11.75 -30.77 -5.67
N LEU A 134 -10.85 -30.05 -4.99
CA LEU A 134 -10.91 -29.76 -3.56
C LEU A 134 -11.76 -28.51 -3.25
N SER A 135 -12.08 -27.71 -4.28
CA SER A 135 -12.97 -26.56 -4.21
C SER A 135 -13.63 -26.32 -5.56
N ARG A 136 -14.78 -25.65 -5.55
CA ARG A 136 -15.45 -25.22 -6.79
C ARG A 136 -14.87 -23.88 -7.22
N VAL A 137 -14.06 -23.89 -8.28
CA VAL A 137 -13.41 -22.69 -8.79
C VAL A 137 -13.98 -22.37 -10.15
N SER A 138 -14.57 -21.19 -10.29
CA SER A 138 -14.90 -20.60 -11.59
C SER A 138 -13.91 -19.49 -11.92
N TYR A 139 -13.68 -19.25 -13.20
CA TYR A 139 -12.72 -18.25 -13.64
C TYR A 139 -13.30 -17.30 -14.68
N LYS A 140 -12.65 -16.15 -14.79
CA LYS A 140 -12.89 -15.16 -15.83
C LYS A 140 -11.58 -14.51 -16.27
N ILE A 141 -11.32 -14.51 -17.57
CA ILE A 141 -10.17 -13.84 -18.19
C ILE A 141 -10.65 -12.56 -18.88
N SER A 142 -9.99 -11.46 -18.58
CA SER A 142 -10.12 -10.20 -19.28
C SER A 142 -8.80 -9.91 -20.00
N VAL A 143 -8.85 -9.56 -21.29
CA VAL A 143 -7.67 -9.20 -22.10
C VAL A 143 -7.88 -7.78 -22.62
N TYR A 144 -6.87 -6.93 -22.47
CA TYR A 144 -6.93 -5.51 -22.81
C TYR A 144 -5.79 -5.14 -23.74
N GLY A 145 -6.10 -4.86 -25.02
CA GLY A 145 -5.13 -4.36 -25.99
C GLY A 145 -4.02 -5.31 -26.43
N VAL A 146 -3.99 -6.56 -25.92
CA VAL A 146 -2.99 -7.57 -26.28
C VAL A 146 -3.52 -8.57 -27.32
N LEU A 147 -4.82 -8.61 -27.57
CA LEU A 147 -5.41 -9.67 -28.41
C LEU A 147 -5.19 -9.39 -29.90
N THR A 148 -4.21 -10.06 -30.49
CA THR A 148 -3.99 -10.10 -31.95
C THR A 148 -4.60 -11.37 -32.56
N PRO A 149 -4.82 -11.44 -33.88
CA PRO A 149 -5.24 -12.68 -34.55
C PRO A 149 -4.33 -13.88 -34.21
N GLU A 150 -3.02 -13.64 -34.08
CA GLU A 150 -2.02 -14.65 -33.73
C GLU A 150 -2.16 -15.16 -32.29
N LEU A 151 -2.54 -14.29 -31.35
CA LEU A 151 -2.74 -14.66 -29.94
C LEU A 151 -4.13 -15.25 -29.66
N THR A 152 -5.12 -14.91 -30.48
CA THR A 152 -6.51 -15.34 -30.28
C THR A 152 -6.64 -16.87 -30.28
N GLN A 153 -5.81 -17.58 -31.03
CA GLN A 153 -5.82 -19.06 -31.07
C GLN A 153 -5.36 -19.72 -29.76
N TYR A 154 -4.60 -19.00 -28.93
CA TYR A 154 -4.10 -19.50 -27.64
C TYR A 154 -5.00 -19.09 -26.47
N LEU A 155 -5.92 -18.14 -26.68
CA LEU A 155 -6.83 -17.67 -25.64
C LEU A 155 -7.83 -18.79 -25.29
N PRO A 156 -7.86 -19.31 -24.05
CA PRO A 156 -8.90 -20.23 -23.63
C PRO A 156 -10.28 -19.53 -23.56
N GLU A 157 -11.34 -20.29 -23.30
CA GLU A 157 -12.66 -19.70 -23.03
C GLU A 157 -12.54 -18.62 -21.94
N GLN A 158 -13.19 -17.47 -22.13
CA GLN A 158 -13.01 -16.31 -21.25
C GLN A 158 -13.68 -16.47 -19.89
N GLU A 159 -14.57 -17.44 -19.72
CA GLU A 159 -15.19 -17.77 -18.44
C GLU A 159 -15.55 -19.26 -18.41
N GLY A 160 -15.52 -19.87 -17.23
CA GLY A 160 -15.86 -21.28 -17.08
C GLY A 160 -15.43 -21.86 -15.73
N ASP A 161 -15.43 -23.19 -15.66
CA ASP A 161 -14.89 -23.93 -14.51
C ASP A 161 -13.37 -24.05 -14.62
N PHE A 162 -12.67 -23.74 -13.52
CA PHE A 162 -11.23 -23.72 -13.49
C PHE A 162 -10.69 -25.13 -13.22
N THR A 163 -10.35 -25.82 -14.31
CA THR A 163 -9.78 -27.17 -14.30
C THR A 163 -8.26 -27.14 -14.54
N ASN A 164 -7.58 -28.26 -14.34
CA ASN A 164 -6.15 -28.39 -14.66
C ASN A 164 -5.84 -28.11 -16.14
N ASP A 165 -6.73 -28.53 -17.06
CA ASP A 165 -6.56 -28.27 -18.50
C ASP A 165 -6.66 -26.76 -18.82
N ILE A 166 -7.63 -26.07 -18.21
CA ILE A 166 -7.75 -24.62 -18.32
C ILE A 166 -6.52 -23.92 -17.76
N PHE A 167 -6.00 -24.36 -16.61
CA PHE A 167 -4.79 -23.79 -16.01
C PHE A 167 -3.59 -23.86 -16.98
N LEU A 168 -3.35 -25.02 -17.59
CA LEU A 168 -2.26 -25.20 -18.55
C LEU A 168 -2.44 -24.30 -19.80
N LYS A 169 -3.68 -24.16 -20.30
CA LYS A 169 -3.99 -23.26 -21.42
C LYS A 169 -3.75 -21.79 -21.07
N ILE A 170 -4.11 -21.37 -19.85
CA ILE A 170 -3.83 -20.01 -19.36
C ILE A 170 -2.32 -19.76 -19.29
N GLN A 171 -1.55 -20.71 -18.78
CA GLN A 171 -0.09 -20.59 -18.71
C GLN A 171 0.54 -20.47 -20.10
N ASP A 172 0.11 -21.30 -21.06
CA ASP A 172 0.56 -21.23 -22.45
C ASP A 172 0.20 -19.88 -23.09
N PHE A 173 -1.04 -19.43 -22.92
CA PHE A 173 -1.50 -18.12 -23.38
C PHE A 173 -0.63 -16.98 -22.84
N PHE A 174 -0.32 -16.95 -21.54
CA PHE A 174 0.53 -15.90 -20.95
C PHE A 174 1.98 -15.97 -21.45
N GLY A 175 2.51 -17.16 -21.67
CA GLY A 175 3.82 -17.34 -22.31
C GLY A 175 3.86 -16.73 -23.71
N LYS A 176 2.86 -17.01 -24.54
CA LYS A 176 2.73 -16.47 -25.90
C LYS A 176 2.46 -14.96 -25.92
N ALA A 177 1.59 -14.49 -25.04
CA ALA A 177 1.28 -13.07 -24.89
C ALA A 177 2.54 -12.27 -24.60
N LYS A 178 3.42 -12.75 -23.71
CA LYS A 178 4.69 -12.07 -23.42
C LYS A 178 5.58 -11.90 -24.66
N GLU A 179 5.75 -12.97 -25.46
CA GLU A 179 6.56 -12.93 -26.68
C GLU A 179 6.03 -11.89 -27.69
N HIS A 180 4.71 -11.73 -27.75
CA HIS A 180 4.04 -10.80 -28.66
C HIS A 180 4.01 -9.36 -28.16
N ILE A 181 3.77 -9.14 -26.86
CA ILE A 181 3.68 -7.80 -26.25
C ILE A 181 4.94 -6.97 -26.55
N GLY A 182 6.13 -7.57 -26.48
CA GLY A 182 7.39 -6.85 -26.75
C GLY A 182 7.61 -6.41 -28.20
N ASN A 183 6.78 -6.88 -29.14
CA ASN A 183 6.91 -6.61 -30.58
C ASN A 183 5.63 -6.01 -31.20
N MET A 184 4.59 -5.76 -30.41
CA MET A 184 3.30 -5.31 -30.90
C MET A 184 3.35 -3.81 -31.24
N PRO A 185 2.96 -3.39 -32.46
CA PRO A 185 2.76 -1.97 -32.75
C PRO A 185 1.59 -1.48 -31.89
N GLN A 186 1.88 -0.57 -30.96
CA GLN A 186 0.93 -0.08 -29.97
C GLN A 186 -0.13 0.80 -30.65
N ALA A 187 -1.29 0.21 -30.98
CA ALA A 187 -2.38 0.91 -31.67
C ALA A 187 -3.31 1.65 -30.70
N ALA A 188 -3.54 1.09 -29.51
CA ALA A 188 -4.45 1.63 -28.52
C ALA A 188 -4.06 1.22 -27.09
N LEU A 189 -4.43 2.08 -26.14
CA LEU A 189 -4.27 1.87 -24.71
C LEU A 189 -5.63 1.76 -24.03
N TYR A 190 -5.73 0.89 -23.04
CA TYR A 190 -6.99 0.61 -22.34
C TYR A 190 -6.86 1.04 -20.88
N PRO A 191 -7.94 1.50 -20.25
CA PRO A 191 -7.90 1.81 -18.84
C PRO A 191 -7.81 0.51 -18.03
N ILE A 192 -6.63 0.24 -17.47
CA ILE A 192 -6.32 -1.01 -16.77
C ILE A 192 -6.55 -0.85 -15.26
N GLU A 193 -6.20 0.30 -14.71
CA GLU A 193 -6.12 0.50 -13.27
C GLU A 193 -6.78 1.82 -12.84
N ILE A 194 -7.46 1.80 -11.70
CA ILE A 194 -7.97 2.98 -11.02
C ILE A 194 -7.25 3.11 -9.68
N ILE A 195 -6.58 4.24 -9.51
CA ILE A 195 -5.66 4.51 -8.42
C ILE A 195 -6.30 5.62 -7.60
N LYS A 196 -6.83 5.26 -6.43
CA LYS A 196 -7.50 6.24 -5.57
C LYS A 196 -6.44 7.08 -4.87
N ASN A 197 -6.63 8.41 -4.86
CA ASN A 197 -5.79 9.29 -4.05
C ASN A 197 -6.28 9.18 -2.60
N THR A 198 -5.87 8.13 -1.93
CA THR A 198 -6.16 7.94 -0.52
C THR A 198 -5.04 8.56 0.30
N GLN A 199 -5.16 9.85 0.63
CA GLN A 199 -4.55 10.36 1.86
C GLN A 199 -5.28 9.69 3.04
N ILE A 200 -4.94 8.44 3.33
CA ILE A 200 -5.45 7.73 4.49
C ILE A 200 -4.46 8.00 5.62
N VAL A 201 -4.86 8.93 6.46
CA VAL A 201 -4.28 9.17 7.78
C VAL A 201 -4.63 7.97 8.68
N PRO A 202 -3.73 7.49 9.54
CA PRO A 202 -4.10 6.66 10.67
C PRO A 202 -5.30 7.28 11.41
N ASP A 203 -6.46 6.65 11.25
CA ASP A 203 -7.75 7.22 11.63
C ASP A 203 -7.93 7.24 13.16
N LYS A 204 -8.44 8.37 13.69
CA LYS A 204 -8.85 8.59 15.09
C LYS A 204 -9.64 7.40 15.68
N SER A 205 -10.40 6.68 14.86
CA SER A 205 -11.18 5.48 15.20
C SER A 205 -10.36 4.36 15.83
N ASN A 206 -9.06 4.29 15.55
CA ASN A 206 -8.16 3.26 16.09
C ASN A 206 -7.58 3.61 17.46
N THR A 207 -7.82 4.81 17.98
CA THR A 207 -7.24 5.30 19.24
C THR A 207 -7.52 4.37 20.42
N LYS A 208 -8.76 3.88 20.54
CA LYS A 208 -9.14 2.93 21.60
C LYS A 208 -8.38 1.60 21.48
N SER A 209 -8.20 1.10 20.26
CA SER A 209 -7.44 -0.13 19.97
C SER A 209 -5.96 0.01 20.32
N ILE A 210 -5.35 1.14 19.97
CA ILE A 210 -3.95 1.47 20.31
C ILE A 210 -3.78 1.51 21.84
N TYR A 211 -4.64 2.26 22.53
CA TYR A 211 -4.59 2.37 23.99
C TYR A 211 -4.84 1.03 24.70
N TYR A 212 -5.81 0.24 24.23
CA TYR A 212 -6.07 -1.12 24.73
C TYR A 212 -4.84 -2.00 24.67
N ALA A 213 -4.18 -2.04 23.52
CA ALA A 213 -3.00 -2.87 23.32
C ALA A 213 -1.84 -2.42 24.22
N ALA A 214 -1.56 -1.10 24.32
CA ALA A 214 -0.53 -0.58 25.21
C ALA A 214 -0.81 -0.95 26.68
N ARG A 215 -2.06 -0.83 27.14
CA ARG A 215 -2.46 -1.21 28.50
C ARG A 215 -2.32 -2.71 28.75
N ALA A 216 -2.68 -3.53 27.77
CA ALA A 216 -2.55 -4.99 27.88
C ALA A 216 -1.08 -5.42 27.94
N ILE A 217 -0.21 -4.80 27.14
CA ILE A 217 1.24 -5.00 27.18
C ILE A 217 1.79 -4.60 28.55
N ALA A 218 1.47 -3.40 29.03
CA ALA A 218 1.87 -2.93 30.36
C ALA A 218 1.41 -3.89 31.48
N SER A 219 0.25 -4.53 31.31
CA SER A 219 -0.32 -5.52 32.22
C SER A 219 0.21 -6.94 32.05
N HIS A 220 1.32 -7.13 31.30
CA HIS A 220 1.98 -8.42 31.09
C HIS A 220 1.12 -9.47 30.34
N LYS A 221 0.25 -9.03 29.44
CA LYS A 221 -0.56 -9.94 28.61
C LYS A 221 0.13 -10.19 27.28
N SER A 222 0.18 -11.44 26.84
CA SER A 222 0.55 -11.81 25.47
C SER A 222 -0.50 -11.30 24.46
N LEU A 223 -0.16 -11.24 23.18
CA LEU A 223 -1.09 -10.82 22.13
C LEU A 223 -2.31 -11.76 22.07
N SER A 224 -2.07 -13.07 22.16
CA SER A 224 -3.12 -14.09 22.14
C SER A 224 -4.12 -13.90 23.30
N GLU A 225 -3.62 -13.66 24.51
CA GLU A 225 -4.47 -13.36 25.68
C GLU A 225 -5.25 -12.06 25.49
N SER A 226 -4.62 -11.02 24.96
CA SER A 226 -5.26 -9.72 24.71
C SER A 226 -6.39 -9.81 23.69
N ILE A 227 -6.20 -10.57 22.62
CA ILE A 227 -7.23 -10.81 21.60
C ILE A 227 -8.42 -11.54 22.24
N LYS A 228 -8.16 -12.64 22.94
CA LYS A 228 -9.19 -13.42 23.63
C LYS A 228 -10.01 -12.57 24.60
N LEU A 229 -9.34 -11.71 25.38
CA LEU A 229 -10.00 -10.88 26.40
C LEU A 229 -10.94 -9.83 25.81
N TYR A 230 -10.58 -9.15 24.72
CA TYR A 230 -11.47 -8.14 24.16
C TYR A 230 -12.66 -8.81 23.44
N GLN A 231 -12.46 -9.98 22.84
CA GLN A 231 -13.52 -10.79 22.23
C GLN A 231 -14.53 -11.28 23.27
N GLU A 232 -14.05 -11.79 24.41
CA GLU A 232 -14.91 -12.18 25.54
C GLU A 232 -15.74 -10.99 26.06
N LYS A 233 -15.14 -9.80 26.09
CA LYS A 233 -15.79 -8.56 26.49
C LYS A 233 -16.63 -7.91 25.38
N LYS A 234 -16.61 -8.44 24.15
CA LYS A 234 -17.27 -7.88 22.97
C LYS A 234 -16.91 -6.41 22.72
N LEU A 235 -15.65 -6.05 22.95
CA LEU A 235 -15.17 -4.69 22.67
C LEU A 235 -15.03 -4.49 21.16
N ASN A 236 -15.39 -3.31 20.67
CA ASN A 236 -15.16 -2.91 19.27
C ASN A 236 -13.70 -2.47 19.09
N ILE A 237 -12.79 -3.43 18.97
CA ILE A 237 -11.35 -3.22 18.88
C ILE A 237 -10.82 -3.92 17.61
N ASN A 238 -9.86 -3.28 16.93
CA ASN A 238 -9.27 -3.78 15.69
C ASN A 238 -8.04 -4.65 15.96
N ASP A 239 -8.10 -5.94 15.59
CA ASP A 239 -7.00 -6.92 15.75
C ASP A 239 -5.68 -6.45 15.14
N ASN A 240 -5.71 -5.85 13.95
CA ASN A 240 -4.51 -5.42 13.24
C ASN A 240 -3.80 -4.29 13.99
N VAL A 241 -4.57 -3.43 14.66
CA VAL A 241 -4.05 -2.35 15.48
C VAL A 241 -3.43 -2.87 16.77
N ILE A 242 -4.03 -3.91 17.39
CA ILE A 242 -3.42 -4.57 18.55
C ILE A 242 -2.08 -5.19 18.14
N GLN A 243 -2.06 -5.97 17.05
CA GLN A 243 -0.83 -6.57 16.51
C GLN A 243 0.24 -5.52 16.24
N PHE A 244 -0.13 -4.41 15.58
CA PHE A 244 0.77 -3.28 15.35
C PHE A 244 1.40 -2.77 16.66
N MET A 245 0.62 -2.58 17.73
CA MET A 245 1.15 -2.10 19.01
C MET A 245 2.07 -3.12 19.69
N TYR A 246 1.80 -4.42 19.58
CA TYR A 246 2.73 -5.43 20.07
C TYR A 246 4.06 -5.40 19.31
N SER A 247 4.02 -5.29 17.98
CA SER A 247 5.21 -5.12 17.12
C SER A 247 5.93 -3.80 17.40
N TYR A 248 5.18 -2.74 17.72
CA TYR A 248 5.71 -1.44 18.11
C TYR A 248 6.61 -1.57 19.33
N PHE A 249 6.22 -2.33 20.36
CA PHE A 249 7.09 -2.65 21.50
C PHE A 249 8.07 -3.82 21.25
N GLY A 250 8.25 -4.27 20.00
CA GLY A 250 9.22 -5.30 19.64
C GLY A 250 8.84 -6.72 20.08
N ILE A 251 7.56 -6.96 20.38
CA ILE A 251 7.05 -8.31 20.63
C ILE A 251 6.74 -8.92 19.27
N LYS A 252 7.34 -10.06 18.97
CA LYS A 252 7.21 -10.74 17.67
C LYS A 252 6.48 -12.09 17.76
N ASP A 253 6.25 -12.62 18.96
CA ASP A 253 5.55 -13.89 19.16
C ASP A 253 4.26 -13.64 19.94
N ALA A 254 3.14 -14.10 19.39
CA ALA A 254 1.83 -13.83 19.96
C ALA A 254 1.57 -14.50 21.31
N TYR A 255 2.33 -15.56 21.63
CA TYR A 255 2.23 -16.32 22.87
C TYR A 255 3.26 -15.88 23.92
N VAL A 256 4.24 -15.07 23.52
CA VAL A 256 5.25 -14.54 24.43
C VAL A 256 4.66 -13.38 25.24
N THR A 257 4.79 -13.49 26.55
CA THR A 257 4.45 -12.39 27.46
C THR A 257 5.48 -11.26 27.37
N PRO A 258 5.08 -9.98 27.42
CA PRO A 258 5.99 -8.84 27.36
C PRO A 258 7.08 -8.88 28.44
N SER A 259 8.33 -8.62 28.05
CA SER A 259 9.48 -8.47 28.95
C SER A 259 9.33 -7.26 29.89
N VAL A 260 10.16 -7.17 30.94
CA VAL A 260 10.13 -6.04 31.89
C VAL A 260 10.29 -4.69 31.17
N THR A 261 11.26 -4.58 30.26
CA THR A 261 11.52 -3.36 29.49
C THR A 261 10.30 -2.97 28.64
N GLN A 262 9.73 -3.93 27.91
CA GLN A 262 8.55 -3.69 27.06
C GLN A 262 7.34 -3.21 27.86
N ARG A 263 7.13 -3.75 29.08
CA ARG A 263 6.06 -3.27 29.98
C ARG A 263 6.32 -1.86 30.48
N GLN A 264 7.56 -1.55 30.82
CA GLN A 264 7.96 -0.22 31.27
C GLN A 264 7.77 0.81 30.14
N ASP A 265 8.16 0.47 28.91
CA ASP A 265 7.99 1.34 27.76
C ASP A 265 6.51 1.53 27.41
N ALA A 266 5.69 0.48 27.48
CA ALA A 266 4.24 0.62 27.31
C ALA A 266 3.60 1.48 28.42
N THR A 267 4.08 1.36 29.67
CA THR A 267 3.62 2.22 30.78
C THR A 267 4.02 3.68 30.55
N LYS A 268 5.26 3.92 30.11
CA LYS A 268 5.73 5.26 29.75
C LYS A 268 4.92 5.80 28.58
N TRP A 269 4.62 4.99 27.57
CA TRP A 269 3.81 5.38 26.42
C TRP A 269 2.42 5.85 26.87
N ILE A 270 1.74 5.10 27.75
CA ILE A 270 0.43 5.50 28.32
C ILE A 270 0.50 6.86 29.03
N SER A 271 1.63 7.18 29.65
CA SER A 271 1.87 8.46 30.32
C SER A 271 2.43 9.57 29.42
N GLY A 272 2.66 9.32 28.14
CA GLY A 272 3.27 10.26 27.20
C GLY A 272 4.80 10.38 27.26
N ASN A 273 5.48 9.51 28.01
CA ASN A 273 6.93 9.56 28.26
C ASN A 273 7.75 8.62 27.35
N TYR A 274 7.16 8.09 26.29
CA TYR A 274 7.84 7.19 25.35
C TYR A 274 7.25 7.35 23.96
N ASN A 275 8.12 7.59 22.98
CA ASN A 275 7.83 7.53 21.55
C ASN A 275 8.94 6.69 20.91
N LYS A 276 8.56 5.82 19.98
CA LYS A 276 9.50 4.94 19.30
C LYS A 276 10.23 5.67 18.17
N VAL A 277 9.53 6.59 17.50
CA VAL A 277 10.15 7.51 16.56
C VAL A 277 10.45 8.79 17.32
N GLU A 278 11.73 9.07 17.52
CA GLU A 278 12.14 10.39 17.96
C GLU A 278 11.81 11.37 16.83
N ASN A 279 11.02 12.41 17.10
CA ASN A 279 10.91 13.56 16.21
C ASN A 279 12.29 14.23 16.19
N THR A 280 13.22 13.69 15.41
CA THR A 280 14.45 14.39 15.09
C THR A 280 14.05 15.70 14.43
N ALA A 281 14.68 16.79 14.86
CA ALA A 281 14.48 18.11 14.30
C ALA A 281 14.52 18.09 12.76
N THR A 282 13.94 19.13 12.15
CA THR A 282 13.72 19.44 10.72
C THR A 282 14.90 19.22 9.76
N ASP A 283 15.53 18.05 9.79
CA ASP A 283 16.47 17.61 8.79
C ASP A 283 15.65 17.31 7.54
N THR A 284 15.99 18.04 6.49
CA THR A 284 15.28 18.05 5.24
C THR A 284 15.18 16.63 4.68
N ALA A 285 14.00 16.02 4.70
CA ALA A 285 13.80 14.63 4.33
C ALA A 285 13.63 14.49 2.82
N TRP A 286 14.23 13.45 2.25
CA TRP A 286 13.93 13.04 0.88
C TRP A 286 12.68 12.18 0.87
N VAL A 287 11.67 12.61 0.13
CA VAL A 287 10.40 11.91 -0.08
C VAL A 287 10.38 11.36 -1.50
N GLU A 288 10.14 10.06 -1.63
CA GLU A 288 9.93 9.39 -2.92
C GLU A 288 8.76 10.01 -3.66
N ILE A 289 8.92 10.24 -4.97
CA ILE A 289 7.83 10.62 -5.86
C ILE A 289 7.72 9.55 -6.92
N ASP A 290 6.50 9.13 -7.17
CA ASP A 290 6.20 8.39 -8.38
C ASP A 290 5.93 9.37 -9.54
N SER A 291 6.80 9.33 -10.55
CA SER A 291 6.95 10.34 -11.61
C SER A 291 5.69 10.59 -12.45
N ALA A 292 4.81 9.60 -12.48
CA ALA A 292 3.47 9.64 -13.03
C ALA A 292 2.51 10.62 -12.31
N TYR A 293 2.88 11.08 -11.10
CA TYR A 293 1.95 11.68 -10.14
C TYR A 293 2.38 13.02 -9.60
N THR A 294 3.22 13.72 -10.35
CA THR A 294 3.30 15.19 -10.27
C THR A 294 1.93 15.87 -10.43
N TYR A 295 0.92 15.16 -10.95
CA TYR A 295 -0.48 15.59 -10.97
C TYR A 295 -1.25 15.45 -9.64
N SER A 296 -0.93 14.50 -8.74
CA SER A 296 -1.59 14.38 -7.42
C SER A 296 -1.02 15.35 -6.39
N LEU A 297 0.22 15.81 -6.63
CA LEU A 297 0.79 17.02 -6.06
C LEU A 297 0.33 18.20 -6.94
N ASN A 298 -0.97 18.54 -6.91
CA ASN A 298 -1.68 19.59 -7.66
C ASN A 298 -0.79 20.69 -8.32
N GLU A 299 -1.21 21.29 -9.43
CA GLU A 299 -0.54 22.48 -9.99
C GLU A 299 -0.39 23.65 -8.98
N ASP A 300 -1.20 23.65 -7.90
CA ASP A 300 -1.13 24.54 -6.72
C ASP A 300 -0.48 23.92 -5.47
N SER A 301 0.18 22.77 -5.59
CA SER A 301 0.81 22.06 -4.49
C SER A 301 2.12 22.73 -4.11
N LYS A 302 2.25 23.10 -2.84
CA LYS A 302 3.51 23.49 -2.22
C LYS A 302 4.60 22.39 -2.31
N TYR A 303 4.29 21.18 -2.76
CA TYR A 303 5.24 20.08 -2.93
C TYR A 303 5.57 19.77 -4.40
N LYS A 304 5.28 20.69 -5.32
CA LYS A 304 5.59 20.54 -6.73
C LYS A 304 7.11 20.42 -6.95
N PRO A 305 7.60 19.42 -7.70
CA PRO A 305 9.02 19.33 -8.05
C PRO A 305 9.50 20.57 -8.82
N HIS A 306 10.76 20.95 -8.61
CA HIS A 306 11.42 21.98 -9.41
C HIS A 306 11.47 21.58 -10.88
N PRO A 307 11.52 22.51 -11.84
CA PRO A 307 11.60 22.16 -13.27
C PRO A 307 12.79 21.27 -13.61
N VAL A 308 12.65 20.46 -14.66
CA VAL A 308 13.76 19.67 -15.22
C VAL A 308 14.91 20.63 -15.57
N PRO A 309 16.14 20.36 -15.11
CA PRO A 309 17.28 21.22 -15.37
C PRO A 309 17.66 21.24 -16.86
N ALA A 310 17.83 22.43 -17.43
CA ALA A 310 18.09 22.61 -18.86
C ALA A 310 19.41 21.97 -19.33
N ASN A 311 20.37 21.78 -18.41
CA ASN A 311 21.64 21.13 -18.66
C ASN A 311 21.62 19.61 -18.38
N TRP A 312 20.45 18.98 -18.28
CA TRP A 312 20.32 17.53 -18.01
C TRP A 312 21.21 16.69 -18.93
N ALA A 313 21.26 16.98 -20.24
CA ALA A 313 22.05 16.21 -21.20
C ALA A 313 23.56 16.25 -20.88
N GLU A 314 24.07 17.39 -20.44
CA GLU A 314 25.52 17.65 -20.31
C GLU A 314 26.06 17.45 -18.90
N ALA A 315 25.22 17.65 -17.88
CA ALA A 315 25.64 17.58 -16.49
C ALA A 315 26.06 16.16 -16.09
N PRO A 316 27.06 16.00 -15.20
CA PRO A 316 27.43 14.69 -14.68
C PRO A 316 26.30 14.11 -13.82
N LYS A 317 26.04 12.80 -13.96
CA LYS A 317 25.03 12.07 -13.19
C LYS A 317 25.69 11.13 -12.20
N VAL A 318 25.04 10.93 -11.06
CA VAL A 318 25.44 9.94 -10.05
C VAL A 318 24.67 8.65 -10.29
N LEU A 319 25.35 7.51 -10.31
CA LEU A 319 24.69 6.20 -10.30
C LEU A 319 24.37 5.83 -8.85
N GLU A 320 23.10 5.55 -8.59
CA GLU A 320 22.58 5.07 -7.31
C GLU A 320 22.10 3.63 -7.46
N ASP A 321 22.35 2.80 -6.45
CA ASP A 321 21.75 1.47 -6.25
C ASP A 321 21.34 1.40 -4.79
N GLU A 322 20.05 1.62 -4.53
CA GLU A 322 19.53 1.80 -3.17
C GLU A 322 18.31 0.89 -2.94
N ASN A 323 18.26 0.32 -1.73
CA ASN A 323 17.04 -0.29 -1.18
C ASN A 323 16.37 0.72 -0.25
N PHE A 324 15.05 0.83 -0.34
CA PHE A 324 14.23 1.68 0.51
C PHE A 324 13.03 0.90 1.07
N GLU A 325 12.48 1.40 2.16
CA GLU A 325 11.29 0.86 2.81
C GLU A 325 10.31 2.01 3.14
N ILE A 326 9.04 1.75 2.89
CA ILE A 326 7.92 2.59 3.32
C ILE A 326 6.95 1.71 4.10
N SER A 327 6.53 2.19 5.26
CA SER A 327 5.54 1.52 6.08
C SER A 327 4.59 2.53 6.70
N ALA A 328 3.29 2.26 6.62
CA ALA A 328 2.25 3.02 7.32
C ALA A 328 2.47 3.07 8.85
N ASN A 329 3.28 2.14 9.37
CA ASN A 329 3.59 2.03 10.78
C ASN A 329 4.46 3.17 11.31
N TYR A 330 5.22 3.88 10.46
CA TYR A 330 6.17 4.91 10.89
C TYR A 330 6.40 6.04 9.87
N SER A 331 5.98 5.90 8.62
CA SER A 331 6.24 6.91 7.58
C SER A 331 5.28 8.10 7.70
N SER A 332 5.77 9.30 7.37
CA SER A 332 4.92 10.49 7.30
C SER A 332 3.85 10.37 6.20
N GLU A 333 2.75 11.10 6.35
CA GLU A 333 1.66 11.13 5.37
C GLU A 333 2.15 11.52 3.98
N ILE A 334 3.08 12.47 3.91
CA ILE A 334 3.67 12.88 2.64
C ILE A 334 4.45 11.73 1.99
N LYS A 335 5.19 10.93 2.77
CA LYS A 335 5.96 9.78 2.27
C LYS A 335 5.05 8.64 1.81
N ILE A 336 3.96 8.36 2.54
CA ILE A 336 2.96 7.37 2.12
C ILE A 336 2.23 7.85 0.87
N GLY A 337 1.78 9.10 0.84
CA GLY A 337 0.99 9.65 -0.26
C GLY A 337 1.78 9.87 -1.55
N ALA A 338 3.08 10.15 -1.47
CA ALA A 338 3.91 10.41 -2.64
C ALA A 338 4.26 9.14 -3.44
N MET A 339 4.03 7.95 -2.86
CA MET A 339 4.02 6.68 -3.57
C MET A 339 2.59 6.13 -3.61
N LEU A 340 1.88 6.30 -4.72
CA LEU A 340 0.46 5.88 -4.80
C LEU A 340 0.22 4.37 -4.64
N ASN A 341 1.26 3.55 -4.79
CA ASN A 341 1.21 2.11 -4.53
C ASN A 341 1.68 1.74 -3.11
N ALA A 342 2.10 2.71 -2.29
CA ALA A 342 2.34 2.47 -0.87
C ALA A 342 1.00 2.24 -0.16
N SER A 343 0.96 1.20 0.67
CA SER A 343 -0.24 0.92 1.47
C SER A 343 -0.23 1.77 2.72
N SER A 344 -1.36 2.40 3.01
CA SER A 344 -1.67 3.02 4.30
C SER A 344 -2.26 2.02 5.30
N GLU A 345 -2.49 0.77 4.88
CA GLU A 345 -3.03 -0.27 5.76
C GLU A 345 -1.98 -0.72 6.78
N PHE A 346 -2.39 -0.82 8.04
CA PHE A 346 -1.57 -1.42 9.10
C PHE A 346 -1.07 -2.80 8.69
N ASN A 347 0.16 -3.14 9.08
CA ASN A 347 0.79 -4.42 8.73
C ASN A 347 0.95 -4.63 7.21
N THR A 348 1.18 -3.53 6.49
CA THR A 348 1.64 -3.57 5.10
C THR A 348 2.98 -2.84 5.00
N TYR A 349 3.87 -3.42 4.20
CA TYR A 349 5.21 -2.90 3.94
C TYR A 349 5.40 -2.75 2.44
N THR A 350 5.99 -1.64 2.03
CA THR A 350 6.44 -1.44 0.67
C THR A 350 7.95 -1.40 0.69
N LEU A 351 8.58 -2.41 0.09
CA LEU A 351 10.02 -2.51 -0.08
C LEU A 351 10.35 -2.14 -1.52
N GLY A 352 11.30 -1.25 -1.73
CA GLY A 352 11.75 -0.87 -3.06
C GLY A 352 13.26 -0.99 -3.26
N ARG A 353 13.69 -1.36 -4.46
CA ARG A 353 15.07 -1.27 -4.90
C ARG A 353 15.11 -0.45 -6.17
N ARG A 354 16.05 0.47 -6.29
CA ARG A 354 16.18 1.30 -7.48
C ARG A 354 17.62 1.41 -7.93
N ILE A 355 17.78 1.51 -9.23
CA ILE A 355 19.06 1.66 -9.90
C ILE A 355 18.91 2.79 -10.91
N VAL A 356 19.46 3.95 -10.57
CA VAL A 356 19.17 5.19 -11.29
C VAL A 356 20.43 6.02 -11.50
N HIS A 357 20.56 6.62 -12.68
CA HIS A 357 21.40 7.78 -12.89
C HIS A 357 20.58 9.01 -12.50
N TYR A 358 21.08 9.82 -11.56
CA TYR A 358 20.35 10.98 -11.06
C TYR A 358 21.19 12.25 -11.01
N MET A 359 20.48 13.37 -10.94
CA MET A 359 21.00 14.70 -10.62
C MET A 359 20.00 15.43 -9.73
N ASP A 360 20.51 16.15 -8.74
CA ASP A 360 19.71 17.01 -7.86
C ASP A 360 19.66 18.43 -8.42
N THR A 361 18.50 19.09 -8.32
CA THR A 361 18.31 20.49 -8.66
C THR A 361 17.64 21.24 -7.53
N ASN A 362 18.15 22.43 -7.24
CA ASN A 362 17.64 23.35 -6.22
C ASN A 362 17.27 24.72 -6.80
N ASP A 363 17.41 24.89 -8.12
CA ASP A 363 17.14 26.14 -8.81
C ASP A 363 15.65 26.31 -9.08
N ASN A 364 15.11 27.51 -8.83
CA ASN A 364 13.76 27.93 -9.20
C ASN A 364 12.60 27.29 -8.41
N ALA A 365 12.69 27.30 -7.06
CA ALA A 365 11.52 27.03 -6.24
C ALA A 365 10.42 28.08 -6.51
N ASP A 366 9.22 27.64 -6.86
CA ASP A 366 8.05 28.52 -6.98
C ASP A 366 7.82 29.25 -5.65
N THR A 367 7.32 30.50 -5.70
CA THR A 367 7.03 31.27 -4.46
C THR A 367 6.03 30.51 -3.59
N GLY A 368 6.43 30.12 -2.38
CA GLY A 368 5.60 29.32 -1.47
C GLY A 368 5.81 27.80 -1.55
N SER A 369 6.78 27.34 -2.35
CA SER A 369 7.22 25.94 -2.37
C SER A 369 7.78 25.51 -1.00
N LYS A 370 7.42 24.31 -0.57
CA LYS A 370 8.03 23.54 0.53
C LYS A 370 9.12 22.58 0.03
N VAL A 371 9.29 22.46 -1.29
CA VAL A 371 10.36 21.69 -1.90
C VAL A 371 11.63 22.53 -1.89
N ILE A 372 12.68 21.96 -1.31
CA ILE A 372 14.02 22.55 -1.23
C ILE A 372 14.86 22.08 -2.41
N GLU A 373 14.76 20.80 -2.76
CA GLU A 373 15.47 20.19 -3.89
C GLU A 373 14.61 19.13 -4.56
N THR A 374 14.85 18.91 -5.85
CA THR A 374 14.26 17.81 -6.61
C THR A 374 15.37 16.93 -7.17
N ARG A 375 15.27 15.62 -6.96
CA ARG A 375 16.12 14.63 -7.61
C ARG A 375 15.47 14.19 -8.90
N TYR A 376 16.11 14.43 -10.03
CA TYR A 376 15.73 13.89 -11.33
C TYR A 376 16.58 12.68 -11.67
N GLY A 377 15.99 11.67 -12.29
CA GLY A 377 16.77 10.51 -12.72
C GLY A 377 16.18 9.73 -13.87
N VAL A 378 16.99 8.81 -14.36
CA VAL A 378 16.65 7.79 -15.36
C VAL A 378 17.19 6.44 -14.89
N GLY A 379 16.40 5.38 -14.99
CA GLY A 379 16.77 4.07 -14.48
C GLY A 379 15.60 3.12 -14.30
N ILE A 380 15.73 2.20 -13.35
CA ILE A 380 14.69 1.24 -13.01
C ILE A 380 14.40 1.26 -11.52
N ARG A 381 13.17 0.90 -11.18
CA ARG A 381 12.71 0.70 -9.81
C ARG A 381 11.93 -0.59 -9.75
N VAL A 382 12.16 -1.35 -8.69
CA VAL A 382 11.36 -2.52 -8.33
C VAL A 382 10.68 -2.20 -7.01
N ILE A 383 9.37 -2.27 -6.98
CA ILE A 383 8.56 -2.12 -5.77
C ILE A 383 7.96 -3.48 -5.45
N MET A 384 8.04 -3.88 -4.19
CA MET A 384 7.39 -5.06 -3.64
C MET A 384 6.48 -4.61 -2.52
N LYS A 385 5.21 -4.96 -2.61
CA LYS A 385 4.21 -4.67 -1.59
C LYS A 385 3.89 -5.97 -0.85
N ILE A 386 4.12 -5.97 0.44
CA ILE A 386 3.90 -7.11 1.33
C ILE A 386 2.72 -6.76 2.23
N SER A 387 1.62 -7.48 2.12
CA SER A 387 0.41 -7.30 2.93
C SER A 387 0.05 -8.59 3.68
N ASN A 388 -0.81 -8.48 4.69
CA ASN A 388 -1.28 -9.60 5.51
C ASN A 388 -0.13 -10.44 6.09
N THR A 389 0.95 -9.80 6.48
CA THR A 389 2.10 -10.48 7.07
C THR A 389 1.75 -11.13 8.39
N GLU A 390 2.20 -12.36 8.61
CA GLU A 390 2.08 -13.03 9.90
C GLU A 390 2.87 -12.22 10.93
N PHE A 391 2.24 -11.93 12.07
CA PHE A 391 2.87 -11.15 13.13
C PHE A 391 4.18 -11.81 13.57
N GLY A 392 5.21 -10.99 13.71
CA GLY A 392 6.56 -11.45 14.02
C GLY A 392 7.43 -11.75 12.81
N THR A 393 6.86 -11.80 11.61
CA THR A 393 7.62 -12.00 10.36
C THR A 393 8.55 -10.81 10.14
N ASP A 394 9.84 -11.08 9.99
CA ASP A 394 10.82 -10.06 9.64
C ASP A 394 10.82 -9.85 8.11
N VAL A 395 10.24 -8.72 7.69
CA VAL A 395 10.08 -8.38 6.27
C VAL A 395 11.31 -7.63 5.80
N SER A 396 12.03 -8.22 4.85
CA SER A 396 13.22 -7.62 4.24
C SER A 396 13.35 -8.10 2.81
N PHE A 397 14.07 -7.37 1.96
CA PHE A 397 14.35 -7.83 0.60
C PHE A 397 14.92 -9.25 0.54
N ALA A 398 15.75 -9.64 1.50
CA ALA A 398 16.33 -10.98 1.54
C ALA A 398 15.32 -12.07 1.92
N SER A 399 14.25 -11.74 2.64
CA SER A 399 13.25 -12.69 3.13
C SER A 399 11.99 -12.78 2.29
N ILE A 400 11.72 -11.84 1.37
CA ILE A 400 10.47 -11.80 0.56
C ILE A 400 10.18 -13.14 -0.13
N GLY A 401 11.18 -13.74 -0.78
CA GLY A 401 10.99 -15.04 -1.45
C GLY A 401 10.53 -16.14 -0.49
N ALA A 402 11.10 -16.18 0.72
CA ALA A 402 10.72 -17.12 1.76
C ALA A 402 9.37 -16.77 2.41
N ILE A 403 9.06 -15.48 2.60
CA ILE A 403 7.76 -15.01 3.11
C ILE A 403 6.64 -15.46 2.17
N ALA A 404 6.83 -15.28 0.87
CA ALA A 404 5.86 -15.71 -0.14
C ALA A 404 5.75 -17.24 -0.21
N GLU A 405 6.89 -17.94 -0.21
CA GLU A 405 6.93 -19.41 -0.31
C GLU A 405 6.32 -20.11 0.92
N LEU A 406 6.66 -19.63 2.11
CA LEU A 406 6.12 -20.13 3.37
C LEU A 406 4.73 -19.58 3.68
N SER A 407 4.17 -18.75 2.79
CA SER A 407 2.84 -18.16 2.93
C SER A 407 2.67 -17.33 4.21
N LEU A 408 3.75 -16.66 4.65
CA LEU A 408 3.78 -15.74 5.80
C LEU A 408 3.31 -14.32 5.43
N GLY A 409 2.94 -14.07 4.17
CA GLY A 409 2.41 -12.80 3.69
C GLY A 409 2.07 -12.85 2.20
N ASN A 410 1.25 -11.91 1.74
CA ASN A 410 0.96 -11.71 0.32
C ASN A 410 1.98 -10.75 -0.26
N VAL A 411 2.62 -11.12 -1.37
CA VAL A 411 3.62 -10.28 -2.04
C VAL A 411 3.18 -9.94 -3.46
N GLU A 412 3.07 -8.65 -3.73
CA GLU A 412 2.87 -8.06 -5.05
C GLU A 412 4.18 -7.40 -5.51
N TYR A 413 4.45 -7.36 -6.81
CA TYR A 413 5.63 -6.65 -7.31
C TYR A 413 5.38 -5.90 -8.61
N GLU A 414 6.14 -4.83 -8.76
CA GLU A 414 6.11 -3.92 -9.88
C GLU A 414 7.55 -3.59 -10.27
N ILE A 415 7.82 -3.57 -11.58
CA ILE A 415 9.09 -3.12 -12.14
C ILE A 415 8.78 -1.96 -13.07
N SER A 416 9.18 -0.76 -12.67
CA SER A 416 8.95 0.48 -13.39
C SER A 416 10.25 1.02 -14.00
N GLY A 417 10.20 1.43 -15.26
CA GLY A 417 11.22 2.27 -15.89
C GLY A 417 11.02 3.72 -15.49
N ILE A 418 12.06 4.34 -14.96
CA ILE A 418 12.11 5.77 -14.65
C ILE A 418 12.78 6.45 -15.84
N GLY A 419 12.04 7.22 -16.62
CA GLY A 419 12.58 7.90 -17.80
C GLY A 419 13.08 6.95 -18.90
N ILE A 420 12.79 5.66 -18.77
CA ILE A 420 13.16 4.61 -19.70
C ILE A 420 11.89 4.08 -20.38
N SER A 421 11.91 4.08 -21.71
CA SER A 421 10.84 3.54 -22.55
C SER A 421 11.35 2.56 -23.61
N ASP A 422 12.54 1.99 -23.39
CA ASP A 422 13.19 1.09 -24.34
C ASP A 422 12.51 -0.29 -24.34
N SER A 423 11.94 -0.66 -25.49
CA SER A 423 11.29 -1.96 -25.72
C SER A 423 12.22 -3.16 -25.46
N ASP A 424 13.53 -3.03 -25.68
CA ASP A 424 14.49 -4.08 -25.45
C ASP A 424 14.84 -4.26 -23.96
N LEU A 425 14.65 -3.21 -23.15
CA LEU A 425 14.71 -3.33 -21.69
C LEU A 425 13.44 -3.98 -21.14
N ILE A 426 12.27 -3.68 -21.71
CA ILE A 426 10.99 -4.32 -21.33
C ILE A 426 11.04 -5.84 -21.58
N LYS A 427 11.68 -6.30 -22.67
CA LYS A 427 11.84 -7.73 -22.96
C LYS A 427 12.65 -8.50 -21.91
N LEU A 428 13.50 -7.82 -21.14
CA LEU A 428 14.30 -8.45 -20.07
C LEU A 428 13.49 -8.71 -18.80
N LEU A 429 12.32 -8.10 -18.66
CA LEU A 429 11.48 -8.26 -17.50
C LEU A 429 11.05 -9.72 -17.33
N PRO A 430 10.99 -10.23 -16.09
CA PRO A 430 10.57 -11.61 -15.83
C PRO A 430 9.17 -11.86 -16.39
N VAL A 431 8.87 -13.13 -16.68
CA VAL A 431 7.47 -13.49 -16.99
C VAL A 431 6.59 -13.13 -15.79
N PRO A 432 5.32 -12.78 -16.01
CA PRO A 432 4.36 -12.70 -14.91
C PRO A 432 4.30 -14.03 -14.16
N GLN A 433 4.57 -14.02 -12.86
CA GLN A 433 4.57 -15.23 -12.05
C GLN A 433 4.35 -14.94 -10.57
N ASN A 434 3.91 -15.95 -9.82
CA ASN A 434 3.79 -15.87 -8.37
C ASN A 434 5.19 -15.70 -7.73
N ILE A 435 5.27 -14.89 -6.69
CA ILE A 435 6.52 -14.77 -5.92
C ILE A 435 6.74 -16.04 -5.08
N ASN A 436 7.93 -16.61 -5.21
CA ASN A 436 8.53 -17.62 -4.36
C ASN A 436 10.06 -17.40 -4.38
N GLN A 437 10.84 -18.25 -3.71
CA GLN A 437 12.29 -18.07 -3.67
C GLN A 437 12.94 -18.14 -5.07
N SER A 438 12.47 -19.04 -5.94
CA SER A 438 13.01 -19.18 -7.31
C SER A 438 12.72 -17.94 -8.14
N THR A 439 11.47 -17.47 -8.14
CA THR A 439 11.06 -16.32 -8.96
C THR A 439 11.66 -15.02 -8.45
N PHE A 440 11.87 -14.88 -7.14
CA PHE A 440 12.63 -13.78 -6.57
C PHE A 440 14.11 -13.81 -6.98
N SER A 441 14.73 -15.00 -7.07
CA SER A 441 16.10 -15.13 -7.61
C SER A 441 16.18 -14.69 -9.07
N GLU A 442 15.17 -15.02 -9.88
CA GLU A 442 15.07 -14.56 -11.28
C GLU A 442 14.91 -13.04 -11.37
N ILE A 443 14.02 -12.45 -10.57
CA ILE A 443 13.84 -10.99 -10.48
C ILE A 443 15.18 -10.32 -10.18
N ASN A 444 15.94 -10.81 -9.19
CA ASN A 444 17.25 -10.25 -8.85
C ASN A 444 18.25 -10.36 -10.01
N LYS A 445 18.30 -11.51 -10.70
CA LYS A 445 19.17 -11.67 -11.88
C LYS A 445 18.78 -10.70 -13.00
N THR A 446 17.50 -10.49 -13.22
CA THR A 446 16.99 -9.50 -14.18
C THR A 446 17.42 -8.09 -13.78
N ILE A 447 17.29 -7.72 -12.50
CA ILE A 447 17.73 -6.41 -11.99
C ILE A 447 19.22 -6.19 -12.24
N GLU A 448 20.09 -7.17 -11.94
CA GLU A 448 21.54 -7.04 -12.19
C GLU A 448 21.88 -6.96 -13.69
N THR A 449 21.09 -7.64 -14.54
CA THR A 449 21.23 -7.54 -16.00
C THR A 449 20.84 -6.15 -16.50
N LEU A 450 19.71 -5.64 -16.01
CA LEU A 450 19.22 -4.29 -16.33
C LEU A 450 20.19 -3.22 -15.83
N LYS A 451 20.73 -3.37 -14.61
CA LYS A 451 21.80 -2.52 -14.06
C LYS A 451 22.97 -2.40 -15.02
N THR A 452 23.51 -3.53 -15.46
CA THR A 452 24.66 -3.57 -16.39
C THR A 452 24.34 -2.84 -17.69
N LYS A 453 23.13 -3.03 -18.22
CA LYS A 453 22.70 -2.32 -19.44
C LYS A 453 22.56 -0.81 -19.22
N ILE A 454 21.87 -0.40 -18.17
CA ILE A 454 21.61 1.02 -17.84
C ILE A 454 22.92 1.76 -17.58
N SER A 455 23.86 1.15 -16.85
CA SER A 455 25.19 1.75 -16.62
C SER A 455 26.03 1.95 -17.89
N GLY A 456 25.71 1.22 -18.97
CA GLY A 456 26.37 1.36 -20.27
C GLY A 456 25.64 2.27 -21.25
N MET A 457 24.45 2.76 -20.91
CA MET A 457 23.67 3.67 -21.74
C MET A 457 24.05 5.12 -21.46
N ASP A 458 23.90 6.01 -22.43
CA ASP A 458 24.06 7.45 -22.21
C ASP A 458 22.77 8.01 -21.58
N PRO A 459 22.79 8.50 -20.32
CA PRO A 459 21.61 9.08 -19.69
C PRO A 459 21.06 10.31 -20.42
N ALA A 460 21.83 10.92 -21.32
CA ALA A 460 21.39 12.05 -22.15
C ALA A 460 20.34 11.63 -23.20
N ASP A 461 20.28 10.34 -23.57
CA ASP A 461 19.33 9.81 -24.55
C ASP A 461 17.93 9.54 -23.94
N PHE A 462 17.78 9.75 -22.63
CA PHE A 462 16.57 9.43 -21.87
C PHE A 462 15.87 10.68 -21.33
N GLU A 463 14.56 10.56 -21.11
CA GLU A 463 13.72 11.63 -20.57
C GLU A 463 13.75 11.58 -19.04
N PRO A 464 14.41 12.53 -18.34
CA PRO A 464 14.49 12.50 -16.88
C PRO A 464 13.13 12.63 -16.22
N GLN A 465 12.96 11.91 -15.12
CA GLN A 465 11.76 11.96 -14.29
C GLN A 465 12.09 12.37 -12.86
N ALA A 466 11.19 13.11 -12.22
CA ALA A 466 11.33 13.44 -10.81
C ALA A 466 11.22 12.16 -9.97
N LEU A 467 12.24 11.91 -9.15
CA LEU A 467 12.39 10.72 -8.31
C LEU A 467 12.07 10.99 -6.86
N ARG A 468 12.58 12.11 -6.33
CA ARG A 468 12.43 12.50 -4.93
C ARG A 468 12.36 14.01 -4.83
N ILE A 469 11.67 14.51 -3.81
CA ILE A 469 11.76 15.90 -3.37
C ILE A 469 12.34 15.95 -1.97
N ARG A 470 13.13 16.97 -1.69
CA ARG A 470 13.60 17.27 -0.35
C ARG A 470 12.69 18.31 0.28
N VAL A 471 12.11 18.02 1.44
CA VAL A 471 11.13 18.89 2.13
C VAL A 471 11.52 19.13 3.59
N GLU A 472 11.07 20.25 4.16
CA GLU A 472 11.22 20.54 5.60
C GLU A 472 10.15 19.83 6.44
N GLU A 473 10.04 18.51 6.29
CA GLU A 473 9.07 17.68 7.02
C GLU A 473 9.73 16.39 7.50
N PRO A 474 9.29 15.84 8.64
CA PRO A 474 9.86 14.59 9.14
C PRO A 474 9.59 13.45 8.15
N GLU A 475 10.61 12.63 7.93
CA GLU A 475 10.49 11.44 7.09
C GLU A 475 9.58 10.39 7.73
N ASN A 476 9.73 10.23 9.05
CA ASN A 476 9.01 9.27 9.87
C ASN A 476 8.26 10.01 10.98
N VAL A 477 6.99 9.64 11.16
CA VAL A 477 6.11 10.17 12.21
C VAL A 477 5.60 8.97 13.00
N ASP A 478 5.65 9.05 14.32
CA ASP A 478 5.05 8.01 15.17
C ASP A 478 3.51 8.07 15.02
N PRO A 479 2.85 7.06 14.40
CA PRO A 479 1.42 7.10 14.15
C PRO A 479 0.60 6.95 15.43
N THR A 480 1.25 6.63 16.55
CA THR A 480 0.60 6.48 17.85
C THR A 480 0.46 7.80 18.60
N LEU A 481 1.14 8.87 18.17
CA LEU A 481 1.17 10.16 18.87
C LEU A 481 -0.22 10.77 19.06
N TYR A 482 -1.10 10.68 18.06
CA TYR A 482 -2.47 11.14 18.18
C TYR A 482 -3.19 10.38 19.30
N ALA A 483 -3.17 9.05 19.24
CA ALA A 483 -3.82 8.19 20.23
C ALA A 483 -3.21 8.32 21.64
N GLN A 484 -1.90 8.49 21.72
CA GLN A 484 -1.18 8.76 22.96
C GLN A 484 -1.61 10.09 23.58
N SER A 485 -1.72 11.15 22.75
CA SER A 485 -2.16 12.47 23.19
C SER A 485 -3.61 12.43 23.69
N THR A 486 -4.49 11.67 23.01
CA THR A 486 -5.85 11.41 23.49
C THR A 486 -5.87 10.65 24.82
N ALA A 487 -5.13 9.55 24.94
CA ALA A 487 -5.05 8.78 26.18
C ALA A 487 -4.44 9.60 27.34
N PHE A 488 -3.47 10.45 27.04
CA PHE A 488 -2.88 11.41 27.97
C PHE A 488 -3.94 12.40 28.46
N ALA A 489 -4.76 12.96 27.57
CA ALA A 489 -5.86 13.87 27.95
C ALA A 489 -6.84 13.19 28.91
N TYR A 490 -7.33 11.99 28.58
CA TYR A 490 -8.24 11.24 29.46
C TYR A 490 -7.63 10.95 30.84
N ASN A 491 -6.33 10.60 30.91
CA ASN A 491 -5.65 10.41 32.19
C ASN A 491 -5.58 11.70 33.02
N ASN A 492 -5.29 12.85 32.42
CA ASN A 492 -5.25 14.13 33.15
C ASN A 492 -6.65 14.61 33.57
N ILE A 493 -7.68 14.35 32.77
CA ILE A 493 -9.09 14.61 33.13
C ILE A 493 -9.52 13.74 34.31
N LYS A 494 -9.12 12.47 34.34
CA LYS A 494 -9.35 11.57 35.49
C LYS A 494 -8.76 12.13 36.79
N GLU A 495 -7.61 12.78 36.71
CA GLU A 495 -6.95 13.48 37.83
C GLU A 495 -7.46 14.92 38.07
N LYS A 496 -8.46 15.35 37.29
CA LYS A 496 -9.09 16.69 37.33
C LYS A 496 -8.10 17.83 37.10
N GLU A 497 -7.17 17.64 36.17
CA GLU A 497 -6.26 18.68 35.72
C GLU A 497 -6.92 19.60 34.69
N ARG A 498 -6.51 20.87 34.68
CA ARG A 498 -7.03 21.87 33.74
C ARG A 498 -6.39 21.70 32.36
N LEU A 499 -7.00 22.30 31.35
CA LEU A 499 -6.51 22.23 29.97
C LEU A 499 -5.13 22.89 29.84
N ASP A 500 -4.88 24.04 30.44
CA ASP A 500 -3.60 24.75 30.36
C ASP A 500 -2.43 24.00 31.02
N GLU A 501 -2.68 23.38 32.17
CA GLU A 501 -1.76 22.49 32.88
C GLU A 501 -1.42 21.29 32.00
N THR A 502 -2.44 20.67 31.40
CA THR A 502 -2.31 19.50 30.53
C THR A 502 -1.52 19.84 29.27
N LEU A 503 -1.83 20.96 28.60
CA LEU A 503 -1.11 21.41 27.40
C LEU A 503 0.35 21.75 27.69
N SER A 504 0.62 22.38 28.84
CA SER A 504 1.99 22.67 29.27
C SER A 504 2.82 21.40 29.48
N LYS A 505 2.24 20.37 30.12
CA LYS A 505 2.87 19.06 30.27
C LYS A 505 3.05 18.36 28.91
N ALA A 506 2.01 18.32 28.10
CA ALA A 506 2.02 17.71 26.78
C ALA A 506 3.12 18.28 25.88
N LYS A 507 3.27 19.61 25.87
CA LYS A 507 4.34 20.29 25.14
C LYS A 507 5.74 19.85 25.59
N SER A 508 5.97 19.69 26.89
CA SER A 508 7.26 19.20 27.42
C SER A 508 7.55 17.74 27.07
N LEU A 509 6.50 16.98 26.73
CA LEU A 509 6.58 15.56 26.33
C LEU A 509 6.57 15.37 24.81
N GLY A 510 6.45 16.44 24.02
CA GLY A 510 6.35 16.36 22.56
C GLY A 510 5.03 15.77 22.05
N LEU A 511 3.96 15.81 22.86
CA LEU A 511 2.63 15.34 22.48
C LEU A 511 1.90 16.37 21.62
N LEU A 512 0.93 15.90 20.83
CA LEU A 512 0.10 16.75 19.98
C LEU A 512 -0.93 17.48 20.85
N GLU A 513 -1.02 18.80 20.71
CA GLU A 513 -1.98 19.62 21.47
C GLU A 513 -3.42 19.49 20.96
N GLU A 514 -3.59 19.30 19.64
CA GLU A 514 -4.91 19.24 18.99
C GLU A 514 -5.80 18.11 19.54
N PRO A 515 -5.34 16.84 19.64
CA PRO A 515 -6.16 15.75 20.19
C PRO A 515 -6.55 16.00 21.66
N ILE A 516 -5.69 16.68 22.43
CA ILE A 516 -5.97 17.02 23.83
C ILE A 516 -7.10 18.03 23.91
N LYS A 517 -7.04 19.09 23.09
CA LYS A 517 -8.09 20.12 23.01
C LYS A 517 -9.43 19.51 22.58
N GLU A 518 -9.42 18.57 21.64
CA GLU A 518 -10.62 17.86 21.19
C GLU A 518 -11.27 17.07 22.34
N VAL A 519 -10.51 16.28 23.11
CA VAL A 519 -11.07 15.51 24.24
C VAL A 519 -11.71 16.41 25.30
N TYR A 520 -11.05 17.50 25.70
CA TYR A 520 -11.63 18.44 26.67
C TYR A 520 -12.92 19.07 26.16
N LYS A 521 -12.95 19.42 24.87
CA LYS A 521 -14.13 19.98 24.21
C LYS A 521 -15.27 18.97 24.14
N ASP A 522 -14.99 17.71 23.79
CA ASP A 522 -15.99 16.65 23.65
C ASP A 522 -16.69 16.35 24.98
N LEU A 523 -15.97 16.46 26.11
CA LEU A 523 -16.52 16.35 27.46
C LEU A 523 -17.20 17.64 27.96
N GLY A 524 -17.32 18.67 27.13
CA GLY A 524 -17.94 19.94 27.49
C GLY A 524 -17.20 20.72 28.58
N ILE A 525 -15.87 20.60 28.62
CA ILE A 525 -14.99 21.37 29.52
C ILE A 525 -14.58 22.64 28.77
N GLU A 526 -15.17 23.78 29.14
CA GLU A 526 -14.94 25.06 28.46
C GLU A 526 -13.68 25.76 28.96
N GLY A 527 -12.89 26.28 28.01
CA GLY A 527 -11.72 27.10 28.31
C GLY A 527 -10.71 26.39 29.22
N ASN A 528 -10.55 26.92 30.43
CA ASN A 528 -9.63 26.39 31.42
C ASN A 528 -10.32 25.85 32.68
N ASP A 529 -11.59 25.49 32.58
CA ASP A 529 -12.34 24.96 33.71
C ASP A 529 -11.77 23.63 34.22
N ARG A 530 -11.99 23.38 35.51
CA ARG A 530 -11.55 22.14 36.14
C ARG A 530 -12.57 21.02 35.84
N PRO A 531 -12.13 19.82 35.42
CA PRO A 531 -13.05 18.71 35.15
C PRO A 531 -13.97 18.39 36.32
N ARG A 532 -15.25 18.19 36.00
CA ARG A 532 -16.31 17.83 36.96
C ARG A 532 -16.25 16.34 37.28
N ARG A 533 -17.08 15.90 38.23
CA ARG A 533 -17.17 14.49 38.60
C ARG A 533 -17.68 13.63 37.44
N SER A 534 -18.62 14.14 36.64
CA SER A 534 -19.13 13.48 35.42
C SER A 534 -18.01 13.20 34.44
N ASP A 535 -17.23 14.23 34.13
CA ASP A 535 -16.16 14.20 33.12
C ASP A 535 -15.06 13.22 33.54
N ARG A 536 -14.77 13.15 34.85
CA ARG A 536 -13.88 12.13 35.43
C ARG A 536 -14.43 10.71 35.28
N LEU A 537 -15.73 10.49 35.46
CA LEU A 537 -16.32 9.16 35.32
C LEU A 537 -16.30 8.71 33.87
N GLU A 538 -16.66 9.60 32.94
CA GLU A 538 -16.58 9.32 31.50
C GLU A 538 -15.14 9.04 31.04
N ALA A 539 -14.16 9.76 31.59
CA ALA A 539 -12.76 9.46 31.36
C ALA A 539 -12.34 8.08 31.91
N ILE A 540 -12.88 7.66 33.06
CA ILE A 540 -12.63 6.32 33.61
C ILE A 540 -13.26 5.26 32.70
N GLU A 541 -14.52 5.41 32.29
CA GLU A 541 -15.21 4.50 31.38
C GLU A 541 -14.42 4.32 30.08
N TRP A 542 -13.93 5.43 29.51
CA TRP A 542 -13.07 5.40 28.32
C TRP A 542 -11.76 4.62 28.54
N LEU A 543 -11.08 4.85 29.67
CA LEU A 543 -9.81 4.20 30.00
C LEU A 543 -9.98 2.73 30.43
N GLU A 544 -11.15 2.37 30.98
CA GLU A 544 -11.45 1.05 31.51
C GLU A 544 -12.12 0.10 30.52
N PHE A 545 -12.57 0.64 29.38
CA PHE A 545 -13.34 -0.05 28.35
C PHE A 545 -14.67 -0.56 28.89
N GLU A 546 -15.33 0.26 29.71
CA GLU A 546 -16.64 -0.02 30.32
C GLU A 546 -17.79 0.69 29.60
#